data_AF-A0A5N4CKY3-F1
#
_entry.id   AF-A0A5N4CKY3-F1
#
_cell.length_a   1.000
_cell.length_b   1.000
_cell.length_c   1.000
_cell.angle_alpha   90.00
_cell.angle_beta   90.00
_cell.angle_gamma   90.00
#
_symmetry.space_group_name_H-M   'P 1'
#
loop_
_entity.id
_entity.type
_entity.pdbx_description
1 polymer ?
#
loop_
_entity_poly.entity_id
_entity_poly.type
_entity_poly.pdbx_seq_one_letter_code
_entity_poly.pdbx_strand_id
1 'polypeptide(L)'
;MPTREPRQTRGSRGDLQARPPGPGPPRLVPRGLTSSAPRPLCQAQSGAHRARPKKIVFEDELPSLPLLGTKKSIGADPGGHIPRPHPHTVPDYELKYPTVNSEKDRSRYAAVFQDQYTEFLELQQEVGSAQAKLQQLEALLNSLPPPRSQKEAHVAARVWREFEKKQMDPSFLDKQARCHYLKGKLRHLKTQIQKFDDQGDSESSVYF
;
A
#
# COMPACT_ATOMS: atom_id res chain seq x y z
N MET A 1 -53.44 -7.89 48.30
CA MET A 1 -52.93 -8.75 49.40
C MET A 1 -54.14 -9.44 50.00
N PRO A 2 -54.22 -10.79 50.10
CA PRO A 2 -53.18 -11.74 50.56
C PRO A 2 -52.90 -12.88 49.54
N THR A 3 -52.22 -13.99 49.85
CA THR A 3 -50.80 -14.25 50.17
C THR A 3 -50.58 -15.75 49.86
N ARG A 4 -49.42 -16.14 49.28
CA ARG A 4 -48.69 -17.43 49.46
C ARG A 4 -49.38 -18.75 49.01
N GLU A 5 -48.75 -19.80 48.46
CA GLU A 5 -47.40 -20.41 48.56
C GLU A 5 -47.12 -21.28 47.29
N PRO A 6 -45.86 -21.72 47.07
CA PRO A 6 -45.43 -22.55 45.94
C PRO A 6 -45.35 -24.06 46.28
N ARG A 7 -45.28 -24.92 45.27
CA ARG A 7 -44.92 -26.34 45.44
C ARG A 7 -43.64 -26.70 44.71
N GLN A 8 -42.68 -27.17 45.51
CA GLN A 8 -41.48 -27.91 45.13
C GLN A 8 -41.81 -29.39 44.90
N THR A 9 -41.15 -30.01 43.92
CA THR A 9 -40.72 -31.42 43.88
C THR A 9 -39.59 -31.47 42.84
N ARG A 10 -38.31 -31.68 43.19
CA ARG A 10 -37.63 -32.96 43.49
C ARG A 10 -37.96 -33.99 42.40
N GLY A 11 -37.07 -34.56 41.61
CA GLY A 11 -35.61 -34.64 41.53
C GLY A 11 -35.28 -35.96 40.80
N SER A 12 -34.18 -36.02 40.02
CA SER A 12 -33.42 -37.25 39.61
C SER A 12 -32.39 -36.81 38.56
N ARG A 13 -31.06 -36.85 38.77
CA ARG A 13 -30.12 -37.95 39.07
C ARG A 13 -29.78 -38.79 37.83
N GLY A 14 -28.48 -38.81 37.48
CA GLY A 14 -27.82 -39.59 36.42
C GLY A 14 -27.47 -38.71 35.23
N ASP A 15 -26.25 -38.64 34.68
CA ASP A 15 -25.23 -39.67 34.59
C ASP A 15 -23.83 -39.03 34.36
N LEU A 16 -22.82 -39.58 35.03
CA LEU A 16 -21.41 -39.21 34.91
C LEU A 16 -20.78 -40.12 33.84
N GLN A 17 -20.57 -39.62 32.62
CA GLN A 17 -19.81 -40.38 31.62
C GLN A 17 -18.31 -40.07 31.74
N ALA A 18 -17.60 -41.01 32.38
CA ALA A 18 -16.16 -41.05 32.52
C ALA A 18 -15.45 -41.21 31.16
N ARG A 19 -14.44 -40.39 30.91
CA ARG A 19 -13.47 -40.53 29.82
C ARG A 19 -12.37 -41.54 30.22
N PRO A 20 -11.93 -42.45 29.34
CA PRO A 20 -10.76 -43.30 29.59
C PRO A 20 -9.43 -42.55 29.30
N PRO A 21 -8.33 -42.86 30.01
CA PRO A 21 -7.01 -42.26 29.77
C PRO A 21 -6.12 -43.10 28.85
N GLY A 22 -5.37 -42.42 27.96
CA GLY A 22 -4.00 -42.75 27.48
C GLY A 22 -3.80 -43.98 26.57
N PRO A 23 -2.97 -43.84 25.53
CA PRO A 23 -1.58 -44.35 25.63
C PRO A 23 -0.51 -43.27 25.37
N GLY A 24 0.53 -43.26 26.20
CA GLY A 24 1.68 -42.34 26.10
C GLY A 24 2.67 -42.68 24.97
N PRO A 25 3.65 -41.80 24.70
CA PRO A 25 4.53 -41.92 23.54
C PRO A 25 5.67 -42.93 23.78
N PRO A 26 6.03 -43.77 22.78
CA PRO A 26 7.24 -44.59 22.87
C PRO A 26 8.51 -43.78 22.57
N ARG A 27 9.51 -44.02 23.42
CA ARG A 27 10.86 -43.45 23.43
C ARG A 27 11.70 -43.85 22.21
N LEU A 28 12.53 -42.90 21.77
CA LEU A 28 13.63 -43.09 20.82
C LEU A 28 14.70 -44.03 21.40
N VAL A 29 15.16 -44.97 20.59
CA VAL A 29 16.39 -45.77 20.80
C VAL A 29 17.40 -45.42 19.70
N PRO A 30 18.69 -45.17 20.00
CA PRO A 30 19.73 -45.09 19.00
C PRO A 30 20.65 -46.32 19.07
N ARG A 31 20.82 -47.03 17.96
CA ARG A 31 21.93 -47.99 17.81
C ARG A 31 22.19 -48.34 16.35
N GLY A 32 23.45 -48.23 15.92
CA GLY A 32 23.98 -48.96 14.76
C GLY A 32 24.92 -48.16 13.86
N LEU A 33 26.22 -48.23 14.17
CA LEU A 33 27.34 -47.83 13.32
C LEU A 33 27.53 -48.83 12.17
N THR A 34 27.66 -48.36 10.92
CA THR A 34 28.45 -48.98 9.84
C THR A 34 28.84 -47.87 8.85
N SER A 35 30.11 -47.46 8.81
CA SER A 35 31.16 -47.85 7.85
C SER A 35 30.79 -47.67 6.38
N SER A 36 31.36 -46.64 5.75
CA SER A 36 32.14 -46.69 4.49
C SER A 36 32.04 -45.38 3.69
N ALA A 37 33.21 -44.79 3.39
CA ALA A 37 33.37 -43.80 2.33
C ALA A 37 33.59 -44.57 1.00
N PRO A 38 33.23 -43.99 -0.16
CA PRO A 38 34.23 -43.20 -0.89
C PRO A 38 33.67 -41.92 -1.55
N ARG A 39 34.58 -40.97 -1.81
CA ARG A 39 34.34 -39.77 -2.62
C ARG A 39 34.00 -40.13 -4.08
N PRO A 40 33.20 -39.30 -4.75
CA PRO A 40 33.53 -38.90 -6.12
C PRO A 40 33.86 -37.41 -6.21
N LEU A 41 34.99 -37.13 -6.85
CA LEU A 41 35.34 -35.86 -7.46
C LEU A 41 34.35 -35.60 -8.61
N CYS A 42 33.45 -34.64 -8.47
CA CYS A 42 32.71 -34.08 -9.61
C CYS A 42 32.83 -32.56 -9.60
N GLN A 43 33.76 -32.12 -10.45
CA GLN A 43 33.99 -30.77 -10.90
C GLN A 43 32.74 -30.30 -11.67
N ALA A 44 31.81 -29.61 -10.98
CA ALA A 44 30.70 -28.94 -11.65
C ALA A 44 31.14 -27.51 -11.98
N GLN A 45 31.13 -27.24 -13.28
CA GLN A 45 31.68 -26.06 -13.91
C GLN A 45 30.99 -24.78 -13.41
N SER A 46 31.80 -23.75 -13.19
CA SER A 46 31.39 -22.37 -12.99
C SER A 46 30.67 -21.87 -14.24
N GLY A 47 29.38 -22.17 -14.35
CA GLY A 47 28.47 -21.54 -15.28
C GLY A 47 28.05 -20.20 -14.69
N ALA A 48 28.86 -19.17 -14.93
CA ALA A 48 28.47 -17.79 -14.67
C ALA A 48 27.32 -17.42 -15.61
N HIS A 49 26.09 -17.75 -15.21
CA HIS A 49 24.92 -17.10 -15.76
C HIS A 49 24.99 -15.64 -15.31
N ARG A 50 25.52 -14.77 -16.17
CA ARG A 50 25.27 -13.33 -16.06
C ARG A 50 23.76 -13.16 -16.04
N ALA A 51 23.21 -12.94 -14.85
CA ALA A 51 21.83 -12.55 -14.68
C ALA A 51 21.67 -11.22 -15.42
N ARG A 52 21.10 -11.29 -16.63
CA ARG A 52 20.75 -10.09 -17.40
C ARG A 52 19.88 -9.20 -16.50
N PRO A 53 20.24 -7.92 -16.31
CA PRO A 53 19.42 -7.02 -15.51
C PRO A 53 18.04 -6.93 -16.17
N LYS A 54 17.03 -7.41 -15.45
CA LYS A 54 15.63 -7.27 -15.87
C LYS A 54 15.33 -5.78 -15.85
N LYS A 55 15.05 -5.20 -17.02
CA LYS A 55 14.65 -3.79 -17.15
C LYS A 55 13.46 -3.54 -16.23
N ILE A 56 13.53 -2.51 -15.40
CA ILE A 56 12.42 -2.10 -14.54
C ILE A 56 11.40 -1.38 -15.42
N VAL A 57 10.49 -2.15 -16.03
CA VAL A 57 9.36 -1.58 -16.78
C VAL A 57 8.34 -1.07 -15.76
N PHE A 58 7.93 0.19 -15.93
CA PHE A 58 6.87 0.78 -15.13
C PHE A 58 5.61 0.58 -15.96
N GLU A 59 4.58 -0.05 -15.43
CA GLU A 59 3.23 0.06 -15.99
C GLU A 59 2.67 1.45 -15.65
N ASP A 60 3.32 2.55 -16.11
CA ASP A 60 2.92 3.93 -15.79
C ASP A 60 1.89 4.52 -16.77
N GLU A 61 1.25 3.73 -17.62
CA GLU A 61 0.19 4.28 -18.48
C GLU A 61 -1.18 3.91 -17.91
N LEU A 62 -1.44 4.35 -16.66
CA LEU A 62 -2.79 4.44 -16.10
C LEU A 62 -3.36 5.85 -16.32
N PRO A 63 -4.61 5.97 -16.78
CA PRO A 63 -5.16 7.21 -17.32
C PRO A 63 -5.21 8.32 -16.27
N SER A 64 -4.65 9.47 -16.64
CA SER A 64 -4.87 10.73 -15.94
C SER A 64 -6.36 11.05 -15.92
N LEU A 65 -6.98 10.93 -14.74
CA LEU A 65 -8.34 11.43 -14.52
C LEU A 65 -8.37 12.93 -14.85
N PRO A 66 -9.32 13.40 -15.68
CA PRO A 66 -9.38 14.80 -16.05
C PRO A 66 -9.72 15.64 -14.81
N LEU A 67 -8.80 16.53 -14.44
CA LEU A 67 -9.07 17.66 -13.56
C LEU A 67 -10.17 18.50 -14.22
N LEU A 68 -11.37 18.45 -13.64
CA LEU A 68 -12.54 19.16 -14.11
C LEU A 68 -12.22 20.66 -14.21
N GLY A 69 -12.24 21.17 -15.43
CA GLY A 69 -11.97 22.56 -15.75
C GLY A 69 -12.95 23.49 -15.05
N THR A 70 -12.41 24.35 -14.20
CA THR A 70 -13.11 25.46 -13.56
C THR A 70 -13.49 26.51 -14.60
N LYS A 71 -14.80 26.72 -14.77
CA LYS A 71 -15.34 27.93 -15.44
C LYS A 71 -15.50 29.05 -14.40
N LYS A 72 -14.74 30.12 -14.67
CA LYS A 72 -14.77 31.54 -14.27
C LYS A 72 -16.22 32.08 -14.09
N SER A 73 -16.56 33.10 -13.29
CA SER A 73 -15.84 34.12 -12.50
C SER A 73 -16.86 35.04 -11.79
N ILE A 74 -16.38 35.86 -10.85
CA ILE A 74 -16.85 37.21 -10.41
C ILE A 74 -17.38 37.27 -8.96
N GLY A 75 -16.64 38.02 -8.15
CA GLY A 75 -16.96 38.42 -6.78
C GLY A 75 -15.69 38.86 -6.08
N ALA A 76 -15.37 40.16 -6.18
CA ALA A 76 -14.15 40.78 -5.67
C ALA A 76 -14.11 40.80 -4.13
N ASP A 77 -12.96 40.41 -3.57
CA ASP A 77 -12.56 40.74 -2.20
C ASP A 77 -11.02 40.96 -2.18
N PRO A 78 -10.50 42.12 -1.71
CA PRO A 78 -9.08 42.37 -1.60
C PRO A 78 -8.60 42.08 -0.18
N GLY A 79 -8.33 40.81 0.15
CA GLY A 79 -7.92 40.49 1.52
C GLY A 79 -7.50 39.06 1.81
N GLY A 80 -7.07 38.29 0.81
CA GLY A 80 -6.62 36.92 1.00
C GLY A 80 -5.12 36.80 0.83
N HIS A 81 -4.39 36.60 1.93
CA HIS A 81 -2.97 36.28 1.95
C HIS A 81 -2.73 35.03 1.07
N ILE A 82 -2.29 35.22 -0.18
CA ILE A 82 -1.80 34.12 -1.02
C ILE A 82 -0.61 33.51 -0.25
N PRO A 83 -0.64 32.23 0.15
CA PRO A 83 0.55 31.59 0.68
C PRO A 83 1.57 31.64 -0.45
N ARG A 84 2.59 32.48 -0.26
CA ARG A 84 3.75 32.62 -1.12
C ARG A 84 4.19 31.21 -1.54
N PRO A 85 4.37 30.91 -2.85
CA PRO A 85 4.83 29.60 -3.27
C PRO A 85 6.07 29.26 -2.47
N HIS A 86 5.99 28.21 -1.65
CA HIS A 86 7.17 27.71 -0.96
C HIS A 86 8.26 27.52 -2.02
N PRO A 87 9.52 27.90 -1.74
CA PRO A 87 10.61 27.71 -2.70
C PRO A 87 10.52 26.28 -3.22
N HIS A 88 10.69 26.09 -4.53
CA HIS A 88 10.81 24.77 -5.14
C HIS A 88 11.97 24.04 -4.47
N THR A 89 11.66 23.41 -3.35
CA THR A 89 12.62 22.74 -2.50
C THR A 89 12.83 21.44 -3.22
N VAL A 90 14.04 21.26 -3.74
CA VAL A 90 14.44 20.02 -4.40
C VAL A 90 14.01 18.86 -3.50
N PRO A 91 13.22 17.90 -4.01
CA PRO A 91 12.76 16.77 -3.19
C PRO A 91 13.95 16.03 -2.58
N ASP A 92 13.81 15.59 -1.33
CA ASP A 92 14.90 14.97 -0.57
C ASP A 92 15.46 13.71 -1.25
N TYR A 93 14.63 12.99 -2.01
CA TYR A 93 15.05 11.82 -2.76
C TYR A 93 16.03 12.15 -3.90
N GLU A 94 16.00 13.35 -4.47
CA GLU A 94 16.96 13.73 -5.51
C GLU A 94 18.36 13.91 -4.93
N LEU A 95 18.44 14.42 -3.70
CA LEU A 95 19.68 14.56 -2.95
C LEU A 95 20.18 13.21 -2.40
N LYS A 96 19.26 12.36 -1.92
CA LYS A 96 19.58 11.03 -1.34
C LYS A 96 20.00 10.01 -2.39
N TYR A 97 19.51 10.16 -3.63
CA TYR A 97 19.77 9.24 -4.72
C TYR A 97 20.38 9.98 -5.92
N PRO A 98 21.65 10.43 -5.82
CA PRO A 98 22.36 11.04 -6.95
C PRO A 98 22.62 10.03 -8.06
N THR A 99 23.22 10.49 -9.15
CA THR A 99 23.61 9.66 -10.30
C THR A 99 24.38 8.41 -9.88
N VAL A 100 23.96 7.26 -10.42
CA VAL A 100 24.57 5.96 -10.16
C VAL A 100 25.88 5.87 -10.96
N ASN A 101 26.98 5.58 -10.26
CA ASN A 101 28.32 5.44 -10.87
C ASN A 101 28.91 4.05 -10.67
N SER A 102 28.20 3.14 -9.99
CA SER A 102 28.69 1.78 -9.71
C SER A 102 27.57 0.75 -9.69
N GLU A 103 27.89 -0.51 -10.03
CA GLU A 103 26.95 -1.64 -9.98
C GLU A 103 26.39 -1.87 -8.57
N LYS A 104 27.19 -1.58 -7.54
CA LYS A 104 26.75 -1.67 -6.14
C LYS A 104 25.68 -0.62 -5.82
N ASP A 105 25.84 0.61 -6.32
CA ASP A 105 24.85 1.68 -6.16
C ASP A 105 23.57 1.36 -6.93
N ARG A 106 23.70 0.87 -8.16
CA ARG A 106 22.58 0.39 -8.97
C ARG A 106 21.76 -0.67 -8.24
N SER A 107 22.43 -1.69 -7.70
CA SER A 107 21.80 -2.77 -6.95
C SER A 107 21.09 -2.27 -5.69
N ARG A 108 21.69 -1.31 -4.97
CA ARG A 108 21.04 -0.66 -3.81
C ARG A 108 19.78 0.08 -4.22
N TYR A 109 19.83 0.86 -5.30
CA TYR A 109 18.68 1.65 -5.77
C TYR A 109 17.54 0.72 -6.22
N ALA A 110 17.87 -0.38 -6.90
CA ALA A 110 16.90 -1.38 -7.33
C ALA A 110 16.20 -2.06 -6.13
N ALA A 111 16.94 -2.38 -5.07
CA ALA A 111 16.36 -2.93 -3.85
C ALA A 111 15.38 -1.95 -3.17
N VAL A 112 15.77 -0.68 -3.05
CA VAL A 112 14.88 0.38 -2.53
C VAL A 112 13.66 0.57 -3.41
N PHE A 113 13.84 0.55 -4.74
CA PHE A 113 12.74 0.68 -5.68
C PHE A 113 11.72 -0.45 -5.45
N GLN A 114 12.17 -1.70 -5.37
CA GLN A 114 11.28 -2.85 -5.23
C GLN A 114 10.47 -2.79 -3.93
N ASP A 115 11.12 -2.49 -2.81
CA ASP A 115 10.49 -2.35 -1.49
C ASP A 115 9.44 -1.22 -1.47
N GLN A 116 9.80 -0.05 -2.01
CA GLN A 116 8.93 1.12 -1.99
C GLN A 116 7.83 1.04 -3.05
N TYR A 117 8.02 0.26 -4.11
CA TYR A 117 7.00 0.02 -5.14
C TYR A 117 5.83 -0.79 -4.58
N THR A 118 6.09 -1.78 -3.73
CA THR A 118 5.03 -2.51 -3.03
C THR A 118 4.21 -1.60 -2.11
N GLU A 119 4.86 -0.75 -1.31
CA GLU A 119 4.18 0.26 -0.47
C GLU A 119 3.31 1.21 -1.33
N PHE A 120 3.85 1.64 -2.46
CA PHE A 120 3.14 2.53 -3.39
C PHE A 120 1.88 1.89 -3.97
N LEU A 121 1.94 0.62 -4.39
CA LEU A 121 0.77 -0.06 -4.96
C LEU A 121 -0.36 -0.20 -3.94
N GLU A 122 -0.04 -0.57 -2.71
CA GLU A 122 -1.02 -0.69 -1.62
C GLU A 122 -1.68 0.67 -1.32
N LEU A 123 -0.87 1.72 -1.17
CA LEU A 123 -1.37 3.09 -0.96
C LEU A 123 -2.22 3.59 -2.13
N GLN A 124 -1.80 3.34 -3.37
CA GLN A 124 -2.56 3.73 -4.56
C GLN A 124 -3.92 3.04 -4.59
N GLN A 125 -3.97 1.75 -4.27
CA GLN A 125 -5.22 1.01 -4.18
C GLN A 125 -6.14 1.59 -3.09
N GLU A 126 -5.58 1.84 -1.90
CA GLU A 126 -6.36 2.38 -0.78
C GLU A 126 -6.93 3.76 -1.12
N VAL A 127 -6.08 4.70 -1.55
CA VAL A 127 -6.47 6.06 -1.92
C VAL A 127 -7.48 6.04 -3.06
N GLY A 128 -7.25 5.23 -4.10
CA GLY A 128 -8.17 5.07 -5.22
C GLY A 128 -9.53 4.55 -4.78
N SER A 129 -9.57 3.56 -3.88
CA SER A 129 -10.83 3.01 -3.35
C SER A 129 -11.60 4.03 -2.51
N ALA A 130 -10.91 4.84 -1.71
CA ALA A 130 -11.51 5.88 -0.89
C ALA A 130 -12.04 7.02 -1.78
N GLN A 131 -11.25 7.45 -2.77
CA GLN A 131 -11.65 8.47 -3.73
C GLN A 131 -12.88 8.04 -4.55
N ALA A 132 -12.93 6.79 -5.01
CA ALA A 132 -14.09 6.27 -5.74
C ALA A 132 -15.38 6.29 -4.89
N LYS A 133 -15.28 5.94 -3.60
CA LYS A 133 -16.42 6.04 -2.66
C LYS A 133 -16.87 7.49 -2.47
N LEU A 134 -15.94 8.42 -2.34
CA LEU A 134 -16.24 9.85 -2.21
C LEU A 134 -16.94 10.37 -3.47
N GLN A 135 -16.45 10.02 -4.66
CA GLN A 135 -17.08 10.38 -5.93
C GLN A 135 -18.49 9.79 -6.08
N GLN A 136 -18.69 8.53 -5.67
CA GLN A 136 -20.01 7.92 -5.68
C GLN A 136 -20.99 8.66 -4.76
N LEU A 137 -20.55 9.01 -3.54
CA LEU A 137 -21.36 9.80 -2.61
C LEU A 137 -21.66 11.18 -3.15
N GLU A 138 -20.67 11.87 -3.73
CA GLU A 138 -20.85 13.16 -4.38
C GLU A 138 -21.89 13.10 -5.51
N ALA A 139 -21.80 12.08 -6.37
CA ALA A 139 -22.77 11.89 -7.45
C ALA A 139 -24.20 11.67 -6.89
N LEU A 140 -24.32 10.86 -5.83
CA LEU A 140 -25.61 10.65 -5.17
C LEU A 140 -26.16 11.95 -4.58
N LEU A 141 -25.35 12.72 -3.86
CA LEU A 141 -25.76 13.98 -3.26
C LEU A 141 -26.19 15.01 -4.32
N ASN A 142 -25.47 15.08 -5.45
CA ASN A 142 -25.82 15.95 -6.57
C ASN A 142 -27.08 15.51 -7.34
N SER A 143 -27.45 14.22 -7.25
CA SER A 143 -28.67 13.69 -7.88
C SER A 143 -29.94 13.88 -7.05
N LEU A 144 -29.83 14.31 -5.79
CA LEU A 144 -30.98 14.50 -4.92
C LEU A 144 -31.85 15.68 -5.40
N PRO A 145 -33.20 15.56 -5.29
CA PRO A 145 -34.08 16.67 -5.60
C PRO A 145 -33.85 17.85 -4.65
N PRO A 146 -34.13 19.09 -5.08
CA PRO A 146 -34.06 20.25 -4.21
C PRO A 146 -34.94 20.08 -2.96
N PRO A 147 -34.49 20.56 -1.78
CA PRO A 147 -35.25 20.46 -0.55
C PRO A 147 -36.56 21.22 -0.66
N ARG A 148 -37.66 20.62 -0.18
CA ARG A 148 -39.01 21.18 -0.27
C ARG A 148 -39.42 21.93 0.99
N SER A 149 -38.65 21.78 2.07
CA SER A 149 -38.89 22.41 3.36
C SER A 149 -37.60 22.88 4.01
N GLN A 150 -37.70 23.84 4.94
CA GLN A 150 -36.55 24.32 5.71
C GLN A 150 -35.86 23.17 6.49
N LYS A 151 -36.64 22.23 7.02
CA LYS A 151 -36.10 21.06 7.74
C LYS A 151 -35.26 20.17 6.81
N GLU A 152 -35.76 19.88 5.60
CA GLU A 152 -34.99 19.14 4.58
C GLU A 152 -33.71 19.88 4.17
N ALA A 153 -33.79 21.20 3.98
CA ALA A 153 -32.62 22.01 3.65
C ALA A 153 -31.54 21.93 4.75
N HIS A 154 -31.93 21.98 6.03
CA HIS A 154 -31.00 21.80 7.14
C HIS A 154 -30.36 20.39 7.16
N VAL A 155 -31.15 19.35 6.87
CA VAL A 155 -30.62 17.97 6.78
C VAL A 155 -29.63 17.86 5.62
N ALA A 156 -29.97 18.35 4.44
CA ALA A 156 -29.09 18.34 3.26
C ALA A 156 -27.78 19.09 3.54
N ALA A 157 -27.85 20.29 4.12
CA ALA A 157 -26.66 21.06 4.50
C ALA A 157 -25.77 20.33 5.51
N ARG A 158 -26.38 19.61 6.47
CA ARG A 158 -25.63 18.80 7.43
C ARG A 158 -24.93 17.62 6.75
N VAL A 159 -25.59 16.94 5.82
CA VAL A 159 -24.98 15.82 5.07
C VAL A 159 -23.80 16.30 4.23
N TRP A 160 -23.95 17.43 3.51
CA TRP A 160 -22.86 18.04 2.75
C TRP A 160 -21.67 18.41 3.62
N ARG A 161 -21.90 18.98 4.81
CA ARG A 161 -20.83 19.29 5.76
C ARG A 161 -20.05 18.06 6.22
N GLU A 162 -20.74 16.96 6.53
CA GLU A 162 -20.07 15.72 6.92
C GLU A 162 -19.30 15.10 5.75
N PHE A 163 -19.82 15.22 4.53
CA PHE A 163 -19.12 14.81 3.31
C PHE A 163 -17.83 15.62 3.10
N GLU A 164 -17.90 16.95 3.17
CA GLU A 164 -16.73 17.84 3.08
C GLU A 164 -15.69 17.52 4.16
N LYS A 165 -16.13 17.28 5.39
CA LYS A 165 -15.25 16.86 6.48
C LYS A 165 -14.53 15.55 6.15
N LYS A 166 -15.20 14.61 5.47
CA LYS A 166 -14.58 13.35 5.06
C LYS A 166 -13.59 13.55 3.90
N GLN A 167 -13.85 14.48 3.00
CA GLN A 167 -12.91 14.86 1.92
C GLN A 167 -11.66 15.55 2.49
N MET A 168 -11.82 16.34 3.55
CA MET A 168 -10.73 17.05 4.24
C MET A 168 -10.12 16.25 5.39
N ASP A 169 -10.36 14.94 5.45
CA ASP A 169 -9.82 14.09 6.50
C ASP A 169 -8.28 14.06 6.42
N PRO A 170 -7.56 14.46 7.48
CA PRO A 170 -6.11 14.54 7.45
C PRO A 170 -5.44 13.21 7.11
N SER A 171 -5.98 12.08 7.57
CA SER A 171 -5.41 10.76 7.28
C SER A 171 -5.51 10.41 5.79
N PHE A 172 -6.63 10.76 5.14
CA PHE A 172 -6.78 10.58 3.70
C PHE A 172 -5.81 11.47 2.91
N LEU A 173 -5.71 12.75 3.29
CA LEU A 173 -4.80 13.71 2.65
C LEU A 173 -3.33 13.29 2.81
N ASP A 174 -2.94 12.79 3.98
CA ASP A 174 -1.59 12.30 4.24
C ASP A 174 -1.26 11.09 3.37
N LYS A 175 -2.20 10.15 3.21
CA LYS A 175 -2.02 8.99 2.31
C LYS A 175 -1.92 9.41 0.84
N GLN A 176 -2.71 10.38 0.41
CA GLN A 176 -2.62 10.94 -0.94
C GLN A 176 -1.27 11.64 -1.17
N ALA A 177 -0.81 12.45 -0.20
CA ALA A 177 0.50 13.10 -0.25
C ALA A 177 1.64 12.08 -0.28
N ARG A 178 1.54 11.01 0.51
CA ARG A 178 2.52 9.91 0.53
C ARG A 178 2.55 9.17 -0.81
N CYS A 179 1.41 8.88 -1.41
CA CYS A 179 1.31 8.26 -2.72
C CYS A 179 2.00 9.13 -3.80
N HIS A 180 1.72 10.44 -3.81
CA HIS A 180 2.38 11.38 -4.73
C HIS A 180 3.91 11.43 -4.52
N TYR A 181 4.35 11.48 -3.26
CA TYR A 181 5.77 11.44 -2.92
C TYR A 181 6.46 10.17 -3.43
N LEU A 182 5.88 8.99 -3.16
CA LEU A 182 6.43 7.71 -3.60
C LEU A 182 6.48 7.63 -5.13
N LYS A 183 5.45 8.11 -5.85
CA LYS A 183 5.46 8.17 -7.31
C LYS A 183 6.67 8.97 -7.83
N GLY A 184 6.92 10.14 -7.25
CA GLY A 184 8.09 10.97 -7.60
C GLY A 184 9.42 10.27 -7.31
N LYS A 185 9.58 9.72 -6.10
CA LYS A 185 10.78 8.99 -5.67
C LYS A 185 11.07 7.77 -6.54
N LEU A 186 10.05 6.95 -6.82
CA LEU A 186 10.18 5.74 -7.64
C LEU A 186 10.55 6.06 -9.08
N ARG A 187 9.91 7.09 -9.66
CA ARG A 187 10.29 7.60 -10.99
C ARG A 187 11.76 8.01 -11.03
N HIS A 188 12.22 8.78 -10.05
CA HIS A 188 13.61 9.21 -9.95
C HIS A 188 14.58 8.02 -9.84
N LEU A 189 14.33 7.08 -8.94
CA LEU A 189 15.13 5.87 -8.78
C LEU A 189 15.23 5.08 -10.08
N LYS A 190 14.10 4.86 -10.75
CA LYS A 190 14.06 4.18 -12.06
C LYS A 190 14.91 4.92 -13.08
N THR A 191 14.79 6.24 -13.18
CA THR A 191 15.60 7.05 -14.11
C THR A 191 17.10 6.91 -13.82
N GLN A 192 17.51 6.92 -12.55
CA GLN A 192 18.93 6.77 -12.21
C GLN A 192 19.48 5.39 -12.53
N ILE A 193 18.70 4.33 -12.30
CA ILE A 193 19.09 2.95 -12.67
C ILE A 193 19.18 2.83 -14.20
N GLN A 194 18.16 3.31 -14.93
CA GLN A 194 18.13 3.22 -16.39
C GLN A 194 19.31 3.96 -17.04
N LYS A 195 19.63 5.16 -16.56
CA LYS A 195 20.78 5.94 -17.05
C LYS A 195 22.10 5.19 -16.91
N PHE A 196 22.29 4.42 -15.84
CA PHE A 196 23.49 3.62 -15.64
C PHE A 196 23.51 2.40 -16.57
N ASP A 197 22.38 1.69 -16.67
CA ASP A 197 22.24 0.53 -17.55
C ASP A 197 22.54 0.90 -19.03
N ASP A 198 22.04 2.05 -19.49
CA ASP A 198 22.26 2.55 -20.85
C ASP A 198 23.75 2.92 -21.13
N GLN A 199 24.48 3.39 -20.11
CA GLN A 199 25.92 3.69 -20.23
C GLN A 199 26.75 2.41 -20.35
N GLY A 200 26.44 1.38 -19.55
CA GLY A 200 27.15 0.09 -19.60
C GLY A 200 26.93 -0.68 -20.91
N ASP A 201 25.73 -0.59 -21.48
CA ASP A 201 25.42 -1.18 -22.80
C ASP A 201 26.17 -0.46 -23.94
N SER A 202 26.42 0.84 -23.80
CA SER A 202 27.13 1.65 -24.80
C SER A 202 28.64 1.38 -24.81
N GLU A 203 29.29 1.27 -23.64
CA GLU A 203 30.73 0.96 -23.54
C GLU A 203 31.06 -0.47 -23.98
N SER A 204 30.14 -1.42 -23.79
CA SER A 204 30.30 -2.80 -24.25
C SER A 204 30.18 -2.97 -25.77
N SER A 205 29.58 -1.99 -26.47
CA SER A 205 29.32 -2.08 -27.92
C SER A 205 30.49 -1.59 -28.79
N VAL A 206 31.50 -0.92 -28.21
CA VAL A 206 32.65 -0.34 -28.94
C VAL A 206 33.82 -1.33 -29.04
N TYR A 207 33.72 -2.49 -28.39
CA TYR A 207 34.69 -3.58 -28.49
C TYR A 207 34.13 -4.73 -29.33
N PHE A 208 34.01 -4.52 -30.64
CA PHE A 208 33.83 -5.60 -31.63
C PHE A 208 34.51 -5.25 -32.94
#